data_AF-A0A8S9LLB3-F1
#
_entry.id   AF-A0A8S9LLB3-F1
#
_cell.length_a   1.000
_cell.length_b   1.000
_cell.length_c   1.000
_cell.angle_alpha   90.00
_cell.angle_beta   90.00
_cell.angle_gamma   90.00
#
_symmetry.space_group_name_H-M   'P 1'
#
loop_
_entity.id
_entity.type
_entity.pdbx_description
1 polymer ?
#
loop_
_entity_poly.entity_id
_entity_poly.type
_entity_poly.pdbx_seq_one_letter_code
_entity_poly.pdbx_strand_id
1 'polypeptide(L)'
;MKFKQVKSGFMKRFEGNWKVKPLFVDEHMCDRLKPKTLEEYEQCTGGKGRVGSKVTLDQLIQPAIVPPPPISWYLRGITAKTTEMLIHDLLAETAKIRKRLATGETDDSHSLDEQQIVNPGDIKERWAAHRRTSRRRRKDLC
;
A
#
# COMPACT_ATOMS: atom_id res chain seq x y z
N MET A 1 -7.68 7.09 -8.16
CA MET A 1 -8.84 6.28 -7.77
C MET A 1 -9.40 6.81 -6.47
N LYS A 2 -10.69 7.17 -6.42
CA LYS A 2 -11.37 7.63 -5.20
C LYS A 2 -12.22 6.50 -4.64
N PHE A 3 -12.28 6.38 -3.32
CA PHE A 3 -13.18 5.44 -2.65
C PHE A 3 -13.95 6.15 -1.54
N LYS A 4 -15.18 5.69 -1.31
CA LYS A 4 -16.06 6.16 -0.25
C LYS A 4 -16.81 4.99 0.35
N GLN A 5 -17.08 5.09 1.63
CA GLN A 5 -17.90 4.16 2.39
C GLN A 5 -19.26 3.96 1.74
N VAL A 6 -19.68 2.70 1.57
CA VAL A 6 -20.98 2.34 0.98
C VAL A 6 -22.09 2.34 2.04
N LYS A 7 -21.81 1.93 3.29
CA LYS A 7 -22.79 1.89 4.39
C LYS A 7 -22.25 2.56 5.63
N SER A 8 -22.99 3.52 6.18
CA SER A 8 -22.68 4.24 7.43
C SER A 8 -22.96 3.35 8.65
N GLY A 9 -21.99 2.50 9.03
CA GLY A 9 -22.00 1.81 10.32
C GLY A 9 -21.36 2.68 11.40
N PHE A 10 -20.34 2.15 12.07
CA PHE A 10 -19.55 2.87 13.08
C PHE A 10 -18.75 4.07 12.55
N MET A 11 -18.78 4.32 11.24
CA MET A 11 -18.06 5.42 10.60
C MET A 11 -19.05 6.36 9.92
N LYS A 12 -18.92 7.65 10.23
CA LYS A 12 -19.63 8.76 9.60
C LYS A 12 -19.05 9.04 8.21
N ARG A 13 -17.72 9.02 8.11
CA ARG A 13 -17.01 9.17 6.84
C ARG A 13 -15.83 8.22 6.80
N PHE A 14 -15.75 7.47 5.72
CA PHE A 14 -14.56 6.74 5.34
C PHE A 14 -14.34 6.97 3.86
N GLU A 15 -13.44 7.89 3.55
CA GLU A 15 -13.20 8.36 2.19
C GLU A 15 -11.70 8.37 1.94
N GLY A 16 -11.29 8.14 0.71
CA GLY A 16 -9.89 8.31 0.36
C GLY A 16 -9.62 8.38 -1.12
N ASN A 17 -8.40 8.76 -1.45
CA ASN A 17 -7.94 8.95 -2.80
C ASN A 17 -6.54 8.34 -2.95
N TRP A 18 -6.45 7.36 -3.83
CA TRP A 18 -5.20 6.79 -4.29
C TRP A 18 -4.76 7.53 -5.55
N LYS A 19 -3.57 8.12 -5.51
CA LYS A 19 -2.89 8.70 -6.67
C LYS A 19 -1.67 7.86 -6.98
N VAL A 20 -1.58 7.36 -8.20
CA VAL A 20 -0.39 6.65 -8.69
C VAL A 20 0.25 7.52 -9.75
N LYS A 21 1.55 7.78 -9.59
CA LYS A 21 2.36 8.50 -10.58
C LYS A 21 3.58 7.65 -10.94
N PRO A 22 4.09 7.74 -12.17
CA PRO A 22 5.37 7.13 -12.50
C PRO A 22 6.46 7.74 -11.61
N LEU A 23 7.40 6.90 -11.19
CA LEU A 23 8.63 7.28 -10.50
C LEU A 23 9.80 6.85 -11.36
N PHE A 24 10.48 7.83 -11.95
CA PHE A 24 11.69 7.60 -12.74
C PHE A 24 12.88 7.43 -11.80
N VAL A 25 13.32 6.18 -11.59
CA VAL A 25 14.34 5.85 -10.59
C VAL A 25 15.72 6.33 -11.04
N ASP A 26 15.99 6.21 -12.34
CA ASP A 26 17.28 6.51 -12.94
C ASP A 26 17.30 7.90 -13.60
N GLU A 27 16.40 8.79 -13.17
CA GLU A 27 16.29 10.18 -13.65
C GLU A 27 17.60 10.96 -13.52
N HIS A 28 18.41 10.63 -12.51
CA HIS A 28 19.70 11.26 -12.27
C HIS A 28 20.77 10.94 -13.34
N MET A 29 20.57 9.89 -14.15
CA MET A 29 21.42 9.59 -15.30
C MET A 29 21.13 10.52 -16.48
N CYS A 30 20.02 11.26 -16.42
CA CYS A 30 19.66 12.26 -17.41
C CYS A 30 20.33 13.59 -17.06
N ASP A 31 21.56 13.78 -17.53
CA ASP A 31 22.41 14.93 -17.20
C ASP A 31 21.70 16.29 -17.31
N ARG A 32 20.85 16.48 -18.33
CA ARG A 32 20.26 17.79 -18.69
C ARG A 32 18.73 17.80 -18.81
N LEU A 33 18.10 16.64 -18.87
CA LEU A 33 16.66 16.52 -19.05
C LEU A 33 16.07 15.93 -17.78
N LYS A 34 15.12 16.62 -17.19
CA LYS A 34 14.33 16.08 -16.09
C LYS A 34 13.02 15.51 -16.68
N PRO A 35 12.99 14.23 -17.10
CA PRO A 35 11.88 13.67 -17.85
C PRO A 35 10.58 13.79 -17.07
N LYS A 36 9.56 14.37 -17.72
CA LYS A 36 8.21 14.49 -17.17
C LYS A 36 7.29 13.41 -17.71
N THR A 37 7.62 12.86 -18.87
CA THR A 37 6.87 11.81 -19.55
C THR A 37 7.69 10.51 -19.61
N LEU A 38 6.98 9.39 -19.84
CA LEU A 38 7.62 8.09 -20.04
C LEU A 38 8.55 8.10 -21.28
N GLU A 39 8.10 8.74 -22.36
CA GLU A 39 8.85 8.83 -23.62
C GLU A 39 10.18 9.57 -23.46
N GLU A 40 10.17 10.72 -22.78
CA GLU A 40 11.39 11.48 -22.46
C GLU A 40 12.34 10.64 -21.58
N TYR A 41 11.78 9.87 -20.64
CA TYR A 41 12.56 8.99 -19.77
C TYR A 41 13.20 7.83 -20.54
N GLU A 42 12.45 7.18 -21.43
CA GLU A 42 12.94 6.10 -22.28
C GLU A 42 14.01 6.58 -23.24
N GLN A 43 13.82 7.75 -23.87
CA GLN A 43 14.81 8.35 -24.76
C GLN A 43 16.11 8.67 -24.02
N CYS A 44 16.01 9.29 -22.84
CA CYS A 44 17.17 9.60 -22.03
C CYS A 44 17.93 8.35 -21.57
N THR A 45 17.20 7.34 -21.06
CA THR A 45 17.80 6.14 -20.46
C THR A 45 18.14 5.06 -21.49
N GLY A 46 17.90 5.31 -22.78
CA GLY A 46 18.10 4.33 -23.86
C GLY A 46 17.25 3.07 -23.67
N GLY A 47 16.05 3.22 -23.10
CA GLY A 47 15.11 2.12 -22.80
C GLY A 47 15.54 1.20 -21.64
N LYS A 48 16.62 1.52 -20.92
CA LYS A 48 17.14 0.69 -19.80
C LYS A 48 16.76 1.22 -18.42
N GLY A 49 16.14 2.39 -18.35
CA GLY A 49 15.75 3.03 -17.09
C GLY A 49 14.68 2.26 -16.34
N ARG A 50 14.80 2.17 -15.02
CA ARG A 50 13.81 1.52 -14.16
C ARG A 50 12.66 2.47 -13.88
N VAL A 51 11.43 2.04 -14.16
CA VAL A 51 10.21 2.79 -13.81
C VAL A 51 9.58 2.15 -12.57
N GLY A 52 9.39 2.97 -11.53
CA GLY A 52 8.62 2.62 -10.35
C GLY A 52 7.25 3.31 -10.36
N SER A 53 6.45 2.99 -9.34
CA SER A 53 5.15 3.63 -9.09
C SER A 53 5.20 4.35 -7.75
N LYS A 54 5.01 5.68 -7.76
CA LYS A 54 4.80 6.47 -6.55
C LYS A 54 3.31 6.48 -6.23
N VAL A 55 2.95 5.79 -5.15
CA VAL A 55 1.57 5.70 -4.66
C VAL A 55 1.39 6.67 -3.50
N THR A 56 0.39 7.53 -3.58
CA THR A 56 -0.02 8.45 -2.51
C THR A 56 -1.45 8.12 -2.09
N LEU A 57 -1.65 7.91 -0.78
CA LEU A 57 -2.96 7.66 -0.17
C LEU A 57 -3.35 8.83 0.71
N ASP A 58 -4.39 9.55 0.30
CA ASP A 58 -5.07 10.55 1.12
C ASP A 58 -6.32 9.89 1.72
N GLN A 59 -6.43 9.70 3.04
CA GLN A 59 -7.55 8.98 3.67
C GLN A 59 -8.17 9.77 4.83
N LEU A 60 -9.49 9.91 4.81
CA LEU A 60 -10.30 10.52 5.86
C LEU A 60 -11.10 9.46 6.60
N ILE A 61 -10.89 9.37 7.92
CA ILE A 61 -11.57 8.43 8.82
C ILE A 61 -12.27 9.24 9.91
N GLN A 62 -13.60 9.25 9.88
CA GLN A 62 -14.44 9.91 10.86
C GLN A 62 -15.42 8.91 11.48
N PRO A 63 -15.30 8.59 12.78
CA PRO A 63 -16.26 7.73 13.46
C PRO A 63 -17.62 8.43 13.61
N ALA A 64 -18.70 7.65 13.74
CA ALA A 64 -20.04 8.18 13.99
C ALA A 64 -20.14 8.92 15.33
N ILE A 65 -19.42 8.42 16.33
CA ILE A 65 -19.32 8.99 17.67
C ILE A 65 -17.83 9.19 17.96
N VAL A 66 -17.42 10.42 18.26
CA VAL A 66 -16.07 10.72 18.72
C VAL A 66 -16.09 10.62 20.25
N PRO A 67 -15.44 9.62 20.86
CA PRO A 67 -15.42 9.54 22.31
C PRO A 67 -14.57 10.67 22.90
N PRO A 68 -14.84 11.07 24.16
CA PRO A 68 -14.01 12.06 24.83
C PRO A 68 -12.56 11.55 25.01
N PRO A 69 -11.59 12.46 25.17
CA PRO A 69 -10.25 12.09 25.64
C PRO A 69 -10.33 11.33 26.97
N PRO A 70 -9.46 10.32 27.21
CA PRO A 70 -8.29 9.91 26.43
C PRO A 70 -8.59 8.87 25.32
N ILE A 71 -9.82 8.36 25.25
CA ILE A 71 -10.19 7.24 24.37
C ILE A 71 -10.03 7.62 22.89
N SER A 72 -10.36 8.86 22.53
CA SER A 72 -10.15 9.37 21.16
C SER A 72 -8.68 9.38 20.74
N TRP A 73 -7.74 9.67 21.65
CA TRP A 73 -6.31 9.59 21.36
C TRP A 73 -5.87 8.16 21.07
N TYR A 74 -6.36 7.21 21.88
CA TYR A 74 -6.08 5.79 21.69
C TYR A 74 -6.61 5.27 20.33
N LEU A 75 -7.84 5.60 19.98
CA LEU A 75 -8.43 5.24 18.68
C LEU A 75 -7.62 5.81 17.52
N ARG A 76 -7.22 7.09 17.60
CA ARG A 76 -6.36 7.71 16.58
C ARG A 76 -5.04 6.96 16.41
N GLY A 77 -4.42 6.55 17.52
CA GLY A 77 -3.20 5.75 17.52
C GLY A 77 -3.38 4.37 16.88
N ILE A 78 -4.49 3.68 17.17
CA ILE A 78 -4.80 2.38 16.53
C ILE A 78 -5.01 2.55 15.03
N THR A 79 -5.82 3.53 14.62
CA THR A 79 -6.11 3.76 13.21
C THR A 79 -4.84 4.05 12.44
N ALA A 80 -3.96 4.93 12.94
CA ALA A 80 -2.68 5.23 12.31
C ALA A 80 -1.81 3.96 12.13
N LYS A 81 -1.65 3.17 13.20
CA LYS A 81 -0.87 1.91 13.15
C LYS A 81 -1.47 0.88 12.20
N THR A 82 -2.80 0.83 12.10
CA THR A 82 -3.49 -0.10 11.20
C THR A 82 -3.25 0.29 9.75
N THR A 83 -3.35 1.58 9.43
CA THR A 83 -3.04 2.09 8.08
C THR A 83 -1.57 1.89 7.72
N GLU A 84 -0.65 2.09 8.66
CA GLU A 84 0.78 1.81 8.46
C GLU A 84 1.02 0.33 8.12
N MET A 85 0.41 -0.59 8.86
CA MET A 85 0.50 -2.02 8.61
C MET A 85 -0.03 -2.40 7.22
N LEU A 86 -1.17 -1.82 6.81
CA LEU A 86 -1.74 -2.00 5.47
C LEU A 86 -0.78 -1.56 4.37
N ILE A 87 -0.08 -0.44 4.56
CA ILE A 87 0.91 0.06 3.58
C ILE A 87 2.10 -0.90 3.48
N HIS A 88 2.63 -1.38 4.60
CA HIS A 88 3.71 -2.36 4.60
C HIS A 88 3.31 -3.68 3.94
N ASP A 89 2.07 -4.13 4.18
CA ASP A 89 1.55 -5.33 3.55
C ASP A 89 1.45 -5.18 2.03
N LEU A 90 1.02 -4.01 1.55
CA LEU A 90 0.99 -3.69 0.13
C LEU A 90 2.40 -3.71 -0.47
N LEU A 91 3.38 -3.10 0.20
CA LEU A 91 4.78 -3.11 -0.25
C LEU A 91 5.33 -4.53 -0.35
N ALA A 92 5.07 -5.38 0.64
CA ALA A 92 5.50 -6.77 0.64
C ALA A 92 4.88 -7.56 -0.54
N GLU A 93 3.59 -7.36 -0.81
CA GLU A 93 2.92 -8.03 -1.93
C GLU A 93 3.47 -7.56 -3.29
N THR A 94 3.74 -6.26 -3.45
CA THR A 94 4.36 -5.75 -4.68
C THR A 94 5.76 -6.33 -4.91
N ALA A 95 6.55 -6.51 -3.85
CA ALA A 95 7.86 -7.16 -3.95
C ALA A 95 7.73 -8.63 -4.38
N LYS A 96 6.73 -9.35 -3.85
CA LYS A 96 6.43 -10.74 -4.23
C LYS A 96 6.00 -10.85 -5.69
N ILE A 97 5.11 -9.97 -6.16
CA ILE A 97 4.67 -9.92 -7.57
C ILE A 97 5.88 -9.68 -8.49
N ARG A 98 6.74 -8.73 -8.15
CA ARG A 98 7.97 -8.45 -8.92
C ARG A 98 8.92 -9.64 -8.96
N LYS A 99 9.07 -10.37 -7.85
CA LYS A 99 9.90 -11.58 -7.80
C LYS A 99 9.35 -12.67 -8.71
N ARG A 100 8.04 -12.95 -8.64
CA ARG A 100 7.36 -13.94 -9.50
C ARG A 100 7.56 -13.64 -10.98
N LEU A 101 7.40 -12.37 -11.37
CA LEU A 101 7.63 -11.93 -12.75
C LEU A 101 9.08 -12.16 -13.19
N ALA A 102 10.05 -11.93 -12.30
CA ALA A 102 11.47 -12.12 -12.61
C ALA A 102 11.88 -13.59 -12.68
N THR A 103 11.25 -14.49 -11.92
CA THR A 103 11.54 -15.94 -11.95
C THR A 103 10.83 -16.69 -13.06
N GLY A 104 9.94 -16.05 -13.83
CA GLY A 104 9.31 -16.66 -15.00
C GLY A 104 8.41 -17.87 -14.67
N GLU A 105 7.92 -17.99 -13.43
CA GLU A 105 6.95 -19.03 -13.06
C GLU A 105 5.60 -18.70 -13.72
N THR A 106 5.43 -19.15 -14.96
CA THR A 106 4.13 -19.34 -15.59
C THR A 106 3.48 -20.55 -14.96
N ASP A 107 2.62 -20.32 -13.96
CA ASP A 107 1.64 -21.34 -13.61
C ASP A 107 0.57 -21.30 -14.72
N ASP A 108 0.68 -22.25 -15.64
CA ASP A 108 -0.35 -22.54 -16.64
C ASP A 108 -1.62 -22.98 -15.92
N SER A 109 -2.50 -22.02 -15.59
CA SER A 109 -3.96 -22.19 -15.51
C SER A 109 -4.65 -20.87 -15.16
N HIS A 110 -5.45 -20.39 -16.11
CA HIS A 110 -6.57 -19.47 -15.99
C HIS A 110 -6.32 -17.94 -15.94
N SER A 111 -6.54 -17.35 -17.12
CA SER A 111 -7.33 -16.14 -17.37
C SER A 111 -7.08 -14.90 -16.51
N LEU A 112 -6.53 -13.89 -17.18
CA LEU A 112 -6.68 -12.47 -16.89
C LEU A 112 -8.18 -12.07 -16.87
N ASP A 113 -8.92 -12.42 -15.84
CA ASP A 113 -10.08 -11.69 -15.32
C ASP A 113 -10.61 -12.41 -14.08
N GLU A 114 -11.19 -11.65 -13.16
CA GLU A 114 -11.69 -12.04 -11.83
C GLU A 114 -10.65 -12.22 -10.72
N GLN A 115 -10.52 -11.15 -9.93
CA GLN A 115 -10.55 -11.20 -8.46
C GLN A 115 -9.88 -12.44 -7.85
N GLN A 116 -8.56 -12.41 -7.72
CA GLN A 116 -7.92 -13.19 -6.65
C GLN A 116 -8.41 -12.59 -5.34
N ILE A 117 -9.55 -13.10 -4.84
CA ILE A 117 -10.04 -12.86 -3.50
C ILE A 117 -8.99 -13.46 -2.60
N VAL A 118 -8.01 -12.65 -2.21
CA VAL A 118 -7.10 -12.96 -1.12
C VAL A 118 -8.01 -13.37 0.03
N ASN A 119 -7.94 -14.64 0.43
CA ASN A 119 -8.87 -15.19 1.40
C ASN A 119 -8.81 -14.29 2.64
N PRO A 120 -9.92 -13.68 3.08
CA PRO A 120 -9.90 -12.77 4.24
C PRO A 120 -9.38 -13.47 5.51
N GLY A 121 -9.35 -14.81 5.55
CA GLY A 121 -8.66 -15.60 6.56
C GLY A 121 -7.15 -15.36 6.62
N ASP A 122 -6.46 -15.39 5.47
CA ASP A 122 -5.00 -15.25 5.39
C ASP A 122 -4.52 -13.87 5.83
N ILE A 123 -5.25 -12.81 5.42
CA ILE A 123 -4.93 -11.44 5.84
C ILE A 123 -5.12 -11.30 7.35
N LYS A 124 -6.25 -11.78 7.89
CA LYS A 124 -6.52 -11.70 9.34
C LYS A 124 -5.50 -12.47 10.16
N GLU A 125 -5.10 -13.66 9.70
CA GLU A 125 -4.12 -14.49 10.38
C GLU A 125 -2.72 -13.88 10.34
N ARG A 126 -2.29 -13.37 9.17
CA ARG A 126 -1.06 -12.60 9.00
C ARG A 126 -1.02 -11.38 9.92
N TRP A 127 -2.13 -10.66 10.06
CA TRP A 127 -2.26 -9.53 10.98
C TRP A 127 -2.23 -9.95 12.44
N ALA A 128 -2.81 -11.10 12.78
CA ALA A 128 -2.73 -11.66 14.12
C ALA A 128 -1.29 -12.05 14.46
N ALA A 129 -0.56 -12.68 13.54
CA ALA A 129 0.85 -13.04 13.69
C ALA A 129 1.73 -11.79 13.88
N HIS A 130 1.55 -10.76 13.04
CA HIS A 130 2.32 -9.51 13.13
C HIS A 130 2.04 -8.74 14.44
N ARG A 131 0.80 -8.75 14.93
CA ARG A 131 0.45 -8.19 16.25
C ARG A 131 1.08 -8.97 17.42
N ARG A 132 1.24 -10.29 17.28
CA ARG A 132 1.91 -11.12 18.30
C ARG A 132 3.41 -10.84 18.35
N THR A 133 4.08 -10.72 17.21
CA THR A 133 5.53 -10.48 17.14
C THR A 133 5.92 -9.07 17.57
N SER A 134 5.16 -8.04 17.18
CA SER A 134 5.38 -6.66 17.63
C SER A 134 5.19 -6.48 19.15
N ARG A 135 4.25 -7.23 19.76
CA ARG A 135 4.10 -7.27 21.23
C ARG A 135 5.26 -7.95 21.95
N ARG A 136 5.86 -8.99 21.37
CA ARG A 136 7.04 -9.66 21.94
C ARG A 136 8.26 -8.73 21.95
N ARG A 137 8.56 -8.06 20.83
CA ARG A 137 9.66 -7.07 20.74
C ARG A 137 9.58 -5.92 21.75
N ARG A 138 8.37 -5.56 22.21
CA ARG A 138 8.18 -4.54 23.25
C ARG A 138 8.43 -5.04 24.68
N LYS A 139 8.33 -6.35 24.92
CA LYS A 139 8.62 -6.96 26.22
C LYS A 139 10.10 -7.24 26.43
N ASP A 140 10.84 -7.44 25.34
CA ASP A 140 12.28 -7.71 25.36
C ASP A 140 13.15 -6.43 25.47
N LEU A 141 12.52 -5.25 25.66
CA LEU A 141 13.15 -3.94 25.83
C LEU A 141 12.90 -3.33 27.22
N CYS A 142 12.49 -4.16 28.19
CA CYS A 142 12.36 -3.81 29.61
C CYS A 142 13.30 -4.68 30.44
#